data_AF-A0A7Z1SFU6-F1
#
_entry.id   AF-A0A7Z1SFU6-F1
#
_cell.length_a   1.000
_cell.length_b   1.000
_cell.length_c   1.000
_cell.angle_alpha   90.00
_cell.angle_beta   90.00
_cell.angle_gamma   90.00
#
_symmetry.space_group_name_H-M   'P 1'
#
loop_
_entity.id
_entity.type
_entity.pdbx_description
1 polymer ?
#
loop_
_entity_poly.entity_id
_entity_poly.type
_entity_poly.pdbx_seq_one_letter_code
_entity_poly.pdbx_strand_id
1 'polypeptide(L)'
;IRVVPRYRGAVSARFVAVREHPATLRIVMPVGAPAEIGASVTAEDEKSFVGNDGAVFIRSLHPGMMLPVDTGDGPCHVRVDAVPDEMLPVIGPLTCVP
;
A
#
# COMPACT_ATOMS: atom_id res chain seq x y z
N ILE A 1 18.29 -12.13 0.34
CA ILE A 1 19.65 -12.58 -0.04
C ILE A 1 20.32 -13.17 1.21
N ARG A 2 20.82 -14.41 1.15
CA ARG A 2 21.53 -15.05 2.27
C ARG A 2 23.01 -15.09 1.95
N VAL A 3 23.83 -14.47 2.80
CA VAL A 3 25.29 -14.42 2.62
C VAL A 3 25.96 -15.27 3.70
N VAL A 4 26.79 -16.24 3.29
CA VAL A 4 27.46 -17.17 4.20
C VAL A 4 28.96 -17.16 3.90
N PRO A 5 29.77 -16.33 4.58
CA PRO A 5 31.22 -16.34 4.41
C PRO A 5 31.82 -17.63 4.96
N ARG A 6 32.81 -18.20 4.25
CA ARG A 6 33.58 -19.35 4.73
C ARG A 6 34.60 -18.93 5.81
N TYR A 7 35.26 -19.91 6.44
CA TYR A 7 36.34 -19.65 7.40
C TYR A 7 37.38 -18.68 6.78
N ARG A 8 37.62 -17.55 7.45
CA ARG A 8 38.47 -16.43 6.99
C ARG A 8 38.00 -15.72 5.70
N GLY A 9 36.74 -15.86 5.31
CA GLY A 9 36.15 -15.13 4.19
C GLY A 9 35.52 -13.80 4.62
N ALA A 10 35.59 -12.81 3.75
CA ALA A 10 34.84 -11.55 3.86
C ALA A 10 33.85 -11.44 2.71
N VAL A 11 32.67 -10.89 3.00
CA VAL A 11 31.57 -10.70 2.05
C VAL A 11 30.95 -9.33 2.29
N SER A 12 30.61 -8.63 1.22
CA SER A 12 29.92 -7.34 1.27
C SER A 12 28.52 -7.53 0.71
N ALA A 13 27.50 -7.35 1.57
CA ALA A 13 26.12 -7.25 1.14
C ALA A 13 25.80 -5.78 0.88
N ARG A 14 25.36 -5.46 -0.32
CA ARG A 14 24.94 -4.11 -0.70
C ARG A 14 23.43 -4.07 -0.75
N PHE A 15 22.84 -3.16 0.01
CA PHE A 15 21.40 -2.87 -0.02
C PHE A 15 21.25 -1.42 -0.48
N VAL A 16 20.43 -1.19 -1.49
CA VAL A 16 20.11 0.16 -1.94
C VAL A 16 19.07 0.71 -0.96
N ALA A 17 19.36 1.85 -0.34
CA ALA A 17 18.37 2.58 0.45
C ALA A 17 17.48 3.37 -0.50
N VAL A 18 16.18 3.06 -0.51
CA VAL A 18 15.16 3.82 -1.25
C VAL A 18 14.34 4.58 -0.21
N ARG A 19 14.07 5.86 -0.48
CA ARG A 19 13.18 6.65 0.37
C ARG A 19 11.76 6.47 -0.14
N GLU A 20 11.00 5.67 0.57
CA GLU A 20 9.59 5.44 0.29
C GLU A 20 8.71 6.22 1.27
N HIS A 21 7.44 6.43 0.90
CA HIS A 21 6.42 7.02 1.76
C HIS A 21 5.32 5.97 2.02
N PRO A 22 5.60 4.99 2.89
CA PRO A 22 4.67 3.90 3.14
C PRO A 22 3.52 4.34 4.03
N ALA A 23 2.30 3.89 3.72
CA ALA A 23 1.14 4.08 4.58
C ALA A 23 0.17 2.90 4.51
N THR A 24 -0.68 2.80 5.53
CA THR A 24 -1.86 1.94 5.50
C THR A 24 -3.09 2.76 5.17
N LEU A 25 -3.82 2.41 4.13
CA LEU A 25 -5.09 3.04 3.79
C LEU A 25 -6.24 2.22 4.37
N ARG A 26 -7.29 2.87 4.89
CA ARG A 26 -8.58 2.23 5.16
C ARG A 26 -9.57 2.62 4.07
N ILE A 27 -9.96 1.65 3.26
CA ILE A 27 -10.90 1.83 2.15
C ILE A 27 -12.29 1.41 2.59
N VAL A 28 -13.28 2.24 2.28
CA VAL A 28 -14.70 1.95 2.48
C VAL A 28 -15.46 2.08 1.16
N MET A 29 -16.45 1.24 0.96
CA MET A 29 -17.41 1.35 -0.14
C MET A 29 -18.29 2.60 0.03
N PRO A 30 -19.00 3.07 -1.01
CA PRO A 30 -19.91 4.23 -0.92
C PRO A 30 -20.94 4.15 0.21
N VAL A 31 -21.34 2.93 0.58
CA VAL A 31 -22.28 2.65 1.68
C VAL A 31 -21.63 2.68 3.08
N GLY A 32 -20.33 3.00 3.17
CA GLY A 32 -19.56 3.09 4.42
C GLY A 32 -19.06 1.74 4.96
N ALA A 33 -19.42 0.63 4.32
CA ALA A 33 -18.88 -0.69 4.64
C ALA A 33 -17.38 -0.75 4.25
N PRO A 34 -16.52 -1.47 4.98
CA PRO A 34 -15.15 -1.70 4.56
C PRO A 34 -15.08 -2.36 3.18
N ALA A 35 -14.04 -2.05 2.41
CA ALA A 35 -13.78 -2.77 1.16
C ALA A 35 -13.59 -4.27 1.41
N GLU A 36 -13.95 -5.07 0.40
CA GLU A 36 -13.88 -6.53 0.46
C GLU A 36 -12.45 -7.03 0.67
N ILE A 37 -12.27 -8.00 1.55
CA ILE A 37 -10.98 -8.66 1.77
C ILE A 37 -10.57 -9.36 0.48
N GLY A 38 -9.32 -9.13 0.03
CA GLY A 38 -8.79 -9.69 -1.21
C GLY A 38 -9.03 -8.82 -2.44
N ALA A 39 -9.82 -7.74 -2.33
CA ALA A 39 -9.92 -6.74 -3.40
C ALA A 39 -8.53 -6.22 -3.75
N SER A 40 -8.26 -6.04 -5.05
CA SER A 40 -6.92 -5.69 -5.49
C SER A 40 -6.77 -4.20 -5.70
N VAL A 41 -5.71 -3.61 -5.15
CA VAL A 41 -5.40 -2.19 -5.23
C VAL A 41 -4.11 -2.04 -6.02
N THR A 42 -4.14 -1.22 -7.07
CA THR A 42 -2.92 -0.96 -7.85
C THR A 42 -2.41 0.44 -7.54
N ALA A 43 -1.15 0.53 -7.14
CA ALA A 43 -0.44 1.77 -6.88
C ALA A 43 0.76 1.83 -7.82
N GLU A 44 0.65 2.60 -8.90
CA GLU A 44 1.66 2.62 -9.99
C GLU A 44 1.97 1.20 -10.48
N ASP A 45 3.17 0.67 -10.22
CA ASP A 45 3.61 -0.67 -10.62
C ASP A 45 3.47 -1.73 -9.50
N GLU A 46 2.88 -1.34 -8.35
CA GLU A 46 2.64 -2.23 -7.21
C GLU A 46 1.19 -2.70 -7.15
N LYS A 47 1.02 -4.01 -7.04
CA LYS A 47 -0.28 -4.62 -6.71
C LYS A 47 -0.30 -5.03 -5.25
N SER A 48 -1.25 -4.48 -4.51
CA SER A 48 -1.55 -4.80 -3.12
C SER A 48 -2.98 -5.34 -2.98
N PHE A 49 -3.31 -5.86 -1.81
CA PHE A 49 -4.62 -6.45 -1.53
C PHE A 49 -5.21 -5.87 -0.25
N VAL A 50 -6.52 -5.68 -0.27
CA VAL A 50 -7.28 -5.27 0.91
C VAL A 50 -7.30 -6.41 1.92
N GLY A 51 -6.89 -6.12 3.14
CA GLY A 51 -6.97 -7.00 4.30
C GLY A 51 -8.18 -6.67 5.19
N ASN A 52 -8.07 -7.01 6.47
CA ASN A 52 -9.14 -6.80 7.44
C ASN A 52 -9.54 -5.33 7.56
N ASP A 53 -10.82 -5.07 7.82
CA ASP A 53 -11.39 -3.73 8.02
C ASP A 53 -11.12 -2.74 6.87
N GLY A 54 -10.95 -3.25 5.65
CA GLY A 54 -10.67 -2.44 4.47
C GLY A 54 -9.24 -1.90 4.44
N ALA A 55 -8.34 -2.44 5.26
CA ALA A 55 -6.97 -1.95 5.36
C ALA A 55 -6.10 -2.45 4.20
N VAL A 56 -5.32 -1.58 3.57
CA VAL A 56 -4.33 -1.95 2.55
C VAL A 56 -3.02 -1.21 2.79
N PHE A 57 -1.90 -1.93 2.73
CA PHE A 57 -0.58 -1.35 2.84
C PHE A 57 -0.03 -0.99 1.45
N ILE A 58 0.44 0.24 1.29
CA ILE A 58 1.08 0.73 0.07
C ILE A 58 2.48 1.21 0.42
N ARG A 59 3.50 0.73 -0.31
CA ARG A 59 4.91 1.07 -0.02
C ARG A 59 5.24 2.53 -0.30
N SER A 60 4.69 3.10 -1.36
CA SER A 60 4.99 4.48 -1.75
C SER A 60 3.73 5.20 -2.19
N LEU A 61 3.33 6.21 -1.42
CA LEU A 61 2.22 7.11 -1.73
C LEU A 61 2.70 8.53 -1.96
N HIS A 62 1.93 9.28 -2.74
CA HIS A 62 2.08 10.73 -2.87
C HIS A 62 0.72 11.44 -2.77
N PRO A 63 0.71 12.72 -2.36
CA PRO A 63 -0.51 13.52 -2.36
C PRO A 63 -1.12 13.64 -3.75
N GLY A 64 -2.43 13.46 -3.84
CA GLY A 64 -3.20 13.48 -5.08
C GLY A 64 -3.23 12.15 -5.84
N MET A 65 -2.59 11.10 -5.34
CA MET A 65 -2.57 9.79 -5.97
C MET A 65 -3.97 9.19 -6.07
N MET A 66 -4.28 8.63 -7.24
CA MET A 66 -5.50 7.87 -7.51
C MET A 66 -5.15 6.40 -7.57
N LEU A 67 -5.79 5.59 -6.73
CA LEU A 67 -5.56 4.16 -6.66
C LEU A 67 -6.79 3.44 -7.21
N PRO A 68 -6.70 2.78 -8.37
CA PRO A 68 -7.73 1.85 -8.81
C PRO A 68 -7.82 0.66 -7.86
N VAL A 69 -9.05 0.29 -7.55
CA VAL A 69 -9.45 -0.82 -6.69
C VAL A 69 -10.38 -1.72 -7.49
N ASP A 70 -10.02 -2.97 -7.64
CA ASP A 70 -10.85 -4.00 -8.27
C ASP A 70 -11.55 -4.80 -7.17
N THR A 71 -12.88 -4.64 -7.08
CA THR A 71 -13.75 -5.28 -6.09
C THR A 71 -14.71 -6.25 -6.77
N GLY A 72 -15.33 -7.17 -6.00
CA GLY A 72 -16.38 -8.04 -6.55
C GLY A 72 -17.59 -7.28 -7.13
N ASP A 73 -17.85 -6.06 -6.65
CA ASP A 73 -18.94 -5.18 -7.11
C ASP A 73 -18.56 -4.35 -8.35
N GLY A 74 -17.30 -4.41 -8.80
CA GLY A 74 -16.77 -3.69 -9.95
C GLY A 74 -15.55 -2.83 -9.61
N PRO A 75 -14.90 -2.25 -10.64
CA PRO A 75 -13.76 -1.36 -10.44
C PRO A 75 -14.23 -0.03 -9.82
N CYS A 76 -13.45 0.49 -8.89
CA CYS A 76 -13.61 1.81 -8.30
C CYS A 76 -12.24 2.43 -8.04
N HIS A 77 -12.21 3.66 -7.52
CA HIS A 77 -11.00 4.42 -7.31
C HIS A 77 -11.04 5.09 -5.93
N VAL A 78 -9.90 5.14 -5.25
CA VAL A 78 -9.70 5.96 -4.06
C VAL A 78 -8.66 7.04 -4.31
N ARG A 79 -8.90 8.23 -3.77
CA ARG A 79 -7.98 9.36 -3.85
C ARG A 79 -7.29 9.57 -2.53
N VAL A 80 -5.97 9.72 -2.55
CA VAL A 80 -5.16 10.06 -1.38
C VAL A 80 -4.83 11.54 -1.43
N ASP A 81 -5.53 12.38 -0.66
CA ASP A 81 -5.34 13.83 -0.72
C ASP A 81 -4.06 14.30 -0.02
N ALA A 82 -3.72 13.69 1.10
CA ALA A 82 -2.56 14.05 1.90
C ALA A 82 -1.91 12.78 2.49
N VAL A 83 -0.59 12.82 2.59
CA VAL A 83 0.22 11.79 3.25
C VAL A 83 0.89 12.46 4.45
N PRO A 84 0.50 12.13 5.69
CA PRO A 84 1.12 12.70 6.88
C PRO A 84 2.62 12.37 6.96
N ASP A 85 3.43 13.31 7.43
CA ASP A 85 4.87 13.12 7.66
C ASP A 85 5.12 12.43 9.02
N GLU A 86 4.61 11.21 9.13
CA GLU A 86 4.80 10.34 10.30
C GLU A 86 5.29 8.96 9.87
N MET A 87 5.71 8.14 10.84
CA MET A 87 6.20 6.80 10.54
C MET A 87 5.01 5.84 10.35
N LEU A 88 4.84 5.34 9.12
CA LEU A 88 3.77 4.39 8.74
C LEU A 88 2.35 4.90 9.08
N PRO A 89 1.94 6.07 8.54
CA PRO A 89 0.62 6.64 8.78
C PRO A 89 -0.50 5.67 8.42
N VAL A 90 -1.62 5.83 9.13
CA VAL A 90 -2.90 5.21 8.77
C VAL A 90 -3.81 6.31 8.20
N ILE A 91 -4.15 6.20 6.92
CA ILE A 91 -4.93 7.19 6.18
C ILE A 91 -6.33 6.66 5.90
N GLY A 92 -7.36 7.41 6.24
CA GLY A 92 -8.75 7.08 5.92
C GLY A 92 -9.74 7.38 7.06
N PRO A 93 -11.02 7.00 6.87
CA PRO A 93 -11.54 6.18 5.78
C PRO A 93 -11.55 6.91 4.43
N LEU A 94 -11.11 6.23 3.37
CA LEU A 94 -11.16 6.69 1.99
C LEU A 94 -12.32 5.99 1.29
N THR A 95 -13.26 6.75 0.76
CA THR A 95 -14.41 6.21 0.05
C THR A 95 -14.02 5.80 -1.37
N CYS A 96 -14.30 4.56 -1.74
CA CYS A 96 -14.17 4.10 -3.12
C CYS A 96 -15.30 4.68 -3.96
N VAL A 97 -14.94 5.35 -5.05
CA VAL A 97 -15.87 5.96 -6.00
C VAL A 97 -15.72 5.24 -7.34
N PRO A 98 -16.80 4.83 -8.02
CA PRO A 98 -16.72 4.21 -9.35
C PRO A 98 -15.87 5.02 -10.33
#